data_AF-A0A0G1XSG2-F1
#
_entry.id   AF-A0A0G1XSG2-F1
#
_cell.length_a   1.000
_cell.length_b   1.000
_cell.length_c   1.000
_cell.angle_alpha   90.00
_cell.angle_beta   90.00
_cell.angle_gamma   90.00
#
_symmetry.space_group_name_H-M   'P 1'
#
loop_
_entity.id
_entity.type
_entity.pdbx_description
1 polymer ?
#
loop_
_entity_poly.entity_id
_entity_poly.type
_entity_poly.pdbx_seq_one_letter_code
_entity_poly.pdbx_strand_id
1 'polypeptide(L)'
;MKAMKSVFRTIFFISAVFIIGQPFVVSADVLDQRQKFFVDTTYDVSKRSEVTATLRKISPQFYFYIEDDWWNGLNAQDANAVLASLSQLAVTFERDVYPSLTGLFGYENTPGIDRDARITVLIHPMREDVRGYVNTADGFSRLETARSNEREMIYFNGTYVTSSFAVSYLAHEFMHLIYLNQKQILRGVDDDIWIQEAFSELAPLVTKNREQEEQEYLAKRMRDFITNPRDSLTEWRNTSVDYGVVSVFFEYVREQYGLKVLQDAESSGKKGIDALNEALVKNGFKDTFADVFQNWALALFLNDCSYGKQFCLTAEAVQQLRVAPYTSFLPAFGTSELSFSSQTKEWAGNWYKISGGPKGQMEFVFDGNSQVRFKVPYLLEKASGGTYEQGVMTIDSSQHGTLVIPRFGDDVTALILMPFVEGRNTGFNSTTPSYFFSWRISIVPSATQDSGTAEDLNSQIQSLLSQIARLRSQLAALQSGLPAPAGQVSCQSLQNNLFFGMKDSNEVRCLQQQLKEAAVYPEGFITGNFGQLTLAAVIRFQEKYSAEILAPLGLTQGTGYVGPATRAKLNQLFVQ
;
A
#
# COMPACT_ATOMS: atom_id res chain seq x y z
N MET A 1 39.11 -15.37 18.12
CA MET A 1 39.28 -16.80 18.48
C MET A 1 37.95 -17.49 18.18
N LYS A 2 37.74 -18.02 16.97
CA LYS A 2 38.04 -19.39 16.53
C LYS A 2 37.51 -20.50 17.46
N ALA A 3 36.52 -21.20 16.91
CA ALA A 3 36.24 -22.63 16.98
C ALA A 3 35.53 -23.19 18.23
N MET A 4 34.25 -23.53 18.03
CA MET A 4 33.74 -24.84 18.45
C MET A 4 32.73 -25.33 17.40
N LYS A 5 33.28 -25.94 16.34
CA LYS A 5 32.57 -26.78 15.37
C LYS A 5 32.84 -28.23 15.78
N SER A 6 31.86 -29.10 15.48
CA SER A 6 31.98 -30.56 15.37
C SER A 6 31.95 -31.36 16.68
N VAL A 7 30.75 -31.83 17.04
CA VAL A 7 30.53 -33.21 17.51
C VAL A 7 29.14 -33.61 17.03
N PHE A 8 29.08 -34.60 16.13
CA PHE A 8 28.02 -35.62 15.95
C PHE A 8 28.10 -36.17 14.52
N ARG A 9 29.13 -36.98 14.27
CA ARG A 9 29.14 -38.00 13.24
C ARG A 9 29.87 -39.23 13.79
N THR A 10 29.20 -40.38 13.64
CA THR A 10 29.74 -41.74 13.63
C THR A 10 29.84 -42.48 14.97
N ILE A 11 28.77 -43.20 15.33
CA ILE A 11 28.89 -44.60 15.80
C ILE A 11 27.94 -45.47 14.96
N PHE A 12 28.51 -46.57 14.50
CA PHE A 12 28.09 -47.49 13.45
C PHE A 12 27.12 -48.57 13.98
N PHE A 13 26.18 -48.98 13.12
CA PHE A 13 25.66 -50.34 12.89
C PHE A 13 25.99 -51.43 13.94
N ILE A 14 24.95 -52.01 14.53
CA ILE A 14 24.54 -53.43 14.41
C ILE A 14 23.31 -53.63 15.32
N SER A 15 22.13 -53.75 14.70
CA SER A 15 20.93 -54.43 15.23
C SER A 15 19.95 -54.56 14.05
N ALA A 16 20.36 -55.31 13.04
CA ALA A 16 19.45 -55.78 12.00
C ALA A 16 18.73 -57.03 12.52
N VAL A 17 17.49 -57.20 12.06
CA VAL A 17 16.59 -58.36 12.23
C VAL A 17 15.67 -58.30 13.47
N PHE A 18 14.59 -57.52 13.37
CA PHE A 18 13.18 -57.91 13.62
C PHE A 18 12.27 -56.67 13.68
N ILE A 19 11.91 -56.09 12.53
CA ILE A 19 10.57 -55.49 12.33
C ILE A 19 10.15 -55.90 10.92
N ILE A 20 9.49 -57.05 10.87
CA ILE A 20 8.79 -57.59 9.72
C ILE A 20 7.57 -56.68 9.46
N GLY A 21 7.25 -56.44 8.19
CA GLY A 21 6.36 -55.39 7.72
C GLY A 21 5.03 -55.29 8.47
N GLN A 22 4.81 -54.12 9.07
CA GLN A 22 3.48 -53.56 9.15
C GLN A 22 3.20 -53.00 7.76
N PRO A 23 2.10 -53.38 7.07
CA PRO A 23 1.68 -52.63 5.90
C PRO A 23 1.45 -51.20 6.37
N PHE A 24 2.22 -50.25 5.87
CA PHE A 24 1.89 -48.84 6.03
C PHE A 24 0.55 -48.65 5.31
N VAL A 25 -0.54 -48.59 6.07
CA VAL A 25 -1.89 -48.46 5.54
C VAL A 25 -2.00 -47.05 4.95
N VAL A 26 -2.03 -46.96 3.63
CA VAL A 26 -2.53 -45.77 2.93
C VAL A 26 -4.04 -45.81 3.09
N SER A 27 -4.60 -44.92 3.91
CA SER A 27 -6.04 -44.84 4.12
C SER A 27 -6.57 -43.63 3.36
N ALA A 28 -7.04 -43.87 2.13
CA ALA A 28 -7.81 -42.86 1.40
C ALA A 28 -9.10 -42.54 2.18
N ASP A 29 -9.41 -41.25 2.31
CA ASP A 29 -10.66 -40.82 2.95
C ASP A 29 -11.87 -41.24 2.09
N VAL A 30 -12.97 -41.64 2.75
CA VAL A 30 -14.19 -42.17 2.10
C VAL A 30 -15.38 -41.23 2.23
N LEU A 31 -16.28 -41.24 1.25
CA LEU A 31 -17.46 -40.38 1.26
C LEU A 31 -18.28 -40.57 2.54
N ASP A 32 -18.80 -39.47 3.08
CA ASP A 32 -19.51 -39.38 4.37
C ASP A 32 -18.66 -39.71 5.61
N GLN A 33 -17.35 -39.88 5.47
CA GLN A 33 -16.44 -39.92 6.60
C GLN A 33 -16.52 -38.63 7.40
N ARG A 34 -16.73 -38.78 8.70
CA ARG A 34 -16.78 -37.67 9.65
C ARG A 34 -15.48 -37.56 10.40
N GLN A 35 -14.90 -36.35 10.45
CA GLN A 35 -13.60 -36.10 11.05
C GLN A 35 -13.58 -34.77 11.81
N LYS A 36 -12.72 -34.68 12.84
CA LYS A 36 -12.39 -33.42 13.51
C LYS A 36 -11.17 -32.79 12.88
N PHE A 37 -11.23 -31.47 12.68
CA PHE A 37 -10.13 -30.66 12.19
C PHE A 37 -9.79 -29.57 13.20
N PHE A 38 -8.51 -29.31 13.40
CA PHE A 38 -8.07 -28.08 14.04
C PHE A 38 -8.29 -26.90 13.08
N VAL A 39 -8.71 -25.76 13.61
CA VAL A 39 -8.90 -24.51 12.84
C VAL A 39 -8.28 -23.33 13.58
N ASP A 40 -7.95 -22.26 12.85
CA ASP A 40 -7.43 -21.04 13.45
C ASP A 40 -8.55 -20.19 14.07
N THR A 41 -8.45 -19.95 15.38
CA THR A 41 -9.39 -19.15 16.17
C THR A 41 -9.48 -17.68 15.73
N THR A 42 -8.48 -17.16 15.03
CA THR A 42 -8.44 -15.77 14.56
C THR A 42 -9.30 -15.54 13.31
N TYR A 43 -9.50 -16.60 12.52
CA TYR A 43 -10.28 -16.59 11.29
C TYR A 43 -11.69 -17.18 11.46
N ASP A 44 -11.87 -18.21 12.31
CA ASP A 44 -13.19 -18.81 12.57
C ASP A 44 -14.16 -17.78 13.18
N VAL A 45 -15.37 -17.71 12.63
CA VAL A 45 -16.37 -16.70 13.05
C VAL A 45 -16.79 -16.85 14.51
N SER A 46 -16.73 -18.09 15.04
CA SER A 46 -17.09 -18.43 16.41
C SER A 46 -15.87 -18.59 17.32
N LYS A 47 -14.66 -18.26 16.82
CA LYS A 47 -13.38 -18.42 17.51
C LYS A 47 -13.14 -19.85 18.03
N ARG A 48 -13.72 -20.84 17.35
CA ARG A 48 -13.48 -22.25 17.65
C ARG A 48 -12.04 -22.60 17.28
N SER A 49 -11.47 -23.59 17.96
CA SER A 49 -10.15 -24.13 17.62
C SER A 49 -10.19 -25.53 17.02
N GLU A 50 -11.39 -26.14 17.00
CA GLU A 50 -11.68 -27.41 16.38
C GLU A 50 -13.09 -27.37 15.80
N VAL A 51 -13.30 -28.03 14.69
CA VAL A 51 -14.61 -28.24 14.09
C VAL A 51 -14.79 -29.70 13.68
N THR A 52 -16.03 -30.17 13.61
CA THR A 52 -16.33 -31.49 13.04
C THR A 52 -16.90 -31.29 11.64
N ALA A 53 -16.36 -32.03 10.68
CA ALA A 53 -16.75 -31.92 9.29
C ALA A 53 -16.93 -33.30 8.65
N THR A 54 -17.78 -33.36 7.64
CA THR A 54 -18.08 -34.58 6.89
C THR A 54 -17.58 -34.44 5.45
N LEU A 55 -16.93 -35.49 4.92
CA LEU A 55 -16.49 -35.55 3.53
C LEU A 55 -17.70 -35.66 2.61
N ARG A 56 -18.03 -34.58 1.90
CA ARG A 56 -19.23 -34.51 1.04
C ARG A 56 -18.93 -34.69 -0.43
N LYS A 57 -17.68 -34.49 -0.86
CA LYS A 57 -17.29 -34.65 -2.26
C LYS A 57 -15.83 -35.04 -2.39
N ILE A 58 -15.56 -35.95 -3.32
CA ILE A 58 -14.23 -36.39 -3.72
C ILE A 58 -14.03 -36.05 -5.20
N SER A 59 -12.85 -35.55 -5.55
CA SER A 59 -12.39 -35.40 -6.93
C SER A 59 -10.99 -36.02 -7.09
N PRO A 60 -10.44 -36.11 -8.32
CA PRO A 60 -9.05 -36.48 -8.52
C PRO A 60 -8.06 -35.73 -7.63
N GLN A 61 -8.21 -34.41 -7.46
CA GLN A 61 -7.28 -33.59 -6.66
C GLN A 61 -7.76 -33.24 -5.25
N PHE A 62 -9.06 -33.38 -4.94
CA PHE A 62 -9.59 -32.85 -3.68
C PHE A 62 -10.43 -33.83 -2.86
N TYR A 63 -10.32 -33.64 -1.54
CA TYR A 63 -11.32 -34.02 -0.56
C TYR A 63 -12.04 -32.77 -0.04
N PHE A 64 -13.34 -32.62 -0.32
CA PHE A 64 -14.13 -31.51 0.21
C PHE A 64 -14.88 -31.92 1.48
N TYR A 65 -14.35 -31.48 2.62
CA TYR A 65 -15.00 -31.58 3.91
C TYR A 65 -15.85 -30.35 4.15
N ILE A 66 -17.08 -30.54 4.66
CA ILE A 66 -17.95 -29.43 5.04
C ILE A 66 -18.25 -29.54 6.53
N GLU A 67 -18.05 -28.43 7.25
CA GLU A 67 -18.34 -28.32 8.68
C GLU A 67 -19.81 -28.59 8.98
N ASP A 68 -20.06 -29.48 9.94
CA ASP A 68 -21.37 -30.07 10.17
C ASP A 68 -22.42 -29.05 10.64
N ASP A 69 -22.08 -28.17 11.58
CA ASP A 69 -23.03 -27.21 12.14
C ASP A 69 -23.42 -26.16 11.09
N TRP A 70 -22.45 -25.67 10.33
CA TRP A 70 -22.71 -24.78 9.20
C TRP A 70 -23.58 -25.45 8.14
N TRP A 71 -23.25 -26.68 7.73
CA TRP A 71 -24.02 -27.44 6.73
C TRP A 71 -25.47 -27.67 7.15
N ASN A 72 -25.68 -28.07 8.42
CA ASN A 72 -27.01 -28.33 8.96
C ASN A 72 -27.84 -27.04 9.13
N GLY A 73 -27.20 -25.88 9.16
CA GLY A 73 -27.85 -24.57 9.16
C GLY A 73 -28.35 -24.11 7.78
N LEU A 74 -27.91 -24.73 6.69
CA LEU A 74 -28.33 -24.37 5.33
C LEU A 74 -29.72 -24.93 5.01
N ASN A 75 -30.49 -24.17 4.23
CA ASN A 75 -31.70 -24.73 3.60
C ASN A 75 -31.30 -25.61 2.40
N ALA A 76 -32.26 -26.40 1.89
CA ALA A 76 -32.00 -27.34 0.79
C ALA A 76 -31.51 -26.67 -0.51
N GLN A 77 -31.95 -25.44 -0.80
CA GLN A 77 -31.51 -24.70 -1.98
C GLN A 77 -30.05 -24.28 -1.86
N ASP A 78 -29.66 -23.72 -0.70
CA ASP A 78 -28.29 -23.28 -0.44
C ASP A 78 -27.33 -24.48 -0.38
N ALA A 79 -27.73 -25.56 0.27
CA ALA A 79 -26.97 -26.81 0.31
C ALA A 79 -26.69 -27.35 -1.11
N ASN A 80 -27.70 -27.34 -1.99
CA ASN A 80 -27.54 -27.74 -3.39
C ASN A 80 -26.62 -26.79 -4.17
N ALA A 81 -26.74 -25.48 -3.94
CA ALA A 81 -25.88 -24.48 -4.56
C ALA A 81 -24.40 -24.67 -4.15
N VAL A 82 -24.13 -24.98 -2.88
CA VAL A 82 -22.79 -25.30 -2.39
C VAL A 82 -22.24 -26.54 -3.11
N LEU A 83 -22.98 -27.65 -3.15
CA LEU A 83 -22.50 -28.89 -3.80
C LEU A 83 -22.27 -28.71 -5.31
N ALA A 84 -23.13 -27.94 -5.98
CA ALA A 84 -22.96 -27.56 -7.38
C ALA A 84 -21.68 -26.73 -7.57
N SER A 85 -21.46 -25.73 -6.70
CA SER A 85 -20.26 -24.90 -6.73
C SER A 85 -18.99 -25.73 -6.51
N LEU A 86 -18.95 -26.60 -5.50
CA LEU A 86 -17.81 -27.50 -5.26
C LEU A 86 -17.52 -28.41 -6.46
N SER A 87 -18.57 -28.82 -7.18
CA SER A 87 -18.43 -29.58 -8.42
C SER A 87 -17.79 -28.78 -9.53
N GLN A 88 -18.20 -27.53 -9.71
CA GLN A 88 -17.60 -26.64 -10.69
C GLN A 88 -16.17 -26.26 -10.31
N LEU A 89 -15.91 -25.97 -9.03
CA LEU A 89 -14.58 -25.66 -8.50
C LEU A 89 -13.60 -26.79 -8.78
N ALA A 90 -13.96 -28.04 -8.48
CA ALA A 90 -13.11 -29.19 -8.74
C ALA A 90 -12.75 -29.32 -10.22
N VAL A 91 -13.75 -29.23 -11.11
CA VAL A 91 -13.55 -29.35 -12.56
C VAL A 91 -12.66 -28.22 -13.09
N THR A 92 -12.95 -26.96 -12.74
CA THR A 92 -12.15 -25.82 -13.18
C THR A 92 -10.73 -25.89 -12.61
N PHE A 93 -10.59 -26.30 -11.35
CA PHE A 93 -9.27 -26.43 -10.74
C PHE A 93 -8.41 -27.46 -11.46
N GLU A 94 -8.95 -28.65 -11.70
CA GLU A 94 -8.23 -29.76 -12.34
C GLU A 94 -7.88 -29.46 -13.80
N ARG A 95 -8.77 -28.79 -14.53
CA ARG A 95 -8.58 -28.46 -15.94
C ARG A 95 -7.64 -27.28 -16.15
N ASP A 96 -7.81 -26.23 -15.35
CA ASP A 96 -7.22 -24.92 -15.65
C ASP A 96 -6.22 -24.48 -14.57
N VAL A 97 -6.58 -24.52 -13.29
CA VAL A 97 -5.75 -23.94 -12.21
C VAL A 97 -4.52 -24.80 -11.93
N TYR A 98 -4.72 -26.08 -11.57
CA TYR A 98 -3.65 -26.99 -11.19
C TYR A 98 -2.56 -27.09 -12.25
N PRO A 99 -2.84 -27.47 -13.53
CA PRO A 99 -1.78 -27.58 -14.53
C PRO A 99 -1.12 -26.25 -14.88
N SER A 100 -1.82 -25.11 -14.73
CA SER A 100 -1.21 -23.79 -14.96
C SER A 100 -0.22 -23.45 -13.84
N LEU A 101 -0.65 -23.53 -12.58
CA LEU A 101 0.20 -23.17 -11.46
C LEU A 101 1.34 -24.16 -11.26
N THR A 102 1.09 -25.47 -11.34
CA THR A 102 2.17 -26.46 -11.19
C THR A 102 3.14 -26.44 -12.37
N GLY A 103 2.67 -26.09 -13.56
CA GLY A 103 3.52 -25.93 -14.74
C GLY A 103 4.42 -24.70 -14.68
N LEU A 104 4.01 -23.65 -13.97
CA LEU A 104 4.78 -22.40 -13.83
C LEU A 104 5.70 -22.44 -12.60
N PHE A 105 5.15 -22.80 -11.45
CA PHE A 105 5.80 -22.64 -10.14
C PHE A 105 6.21 -23.97 -9.50
N GLY A 106 5.92 -25.11 -10.14
CA GLY A 106 6.20 -26.42 -9.56
C GLY A 106 5.09 -26.89 -8.62
N TYR A 107 5.32 -28.01 -7.95
CA TYR A 107 4.28 -28.71 -7.20
C TYR A 107 4.26 -28.30 -5.74
N GLU A 108 3.07 -28.39 -5.13
CA GLU A 108 2.89 -28.57 -3.70
C GLU A 108 3.56 -29.86 -3.20
N ASN A 109 3.59 -30.05 -1.88
CA ASN A 109 4.14 -31.27 -1.30
C ASN A 109 3.16 -32.44 -1.55
N THR A 110 3.43 -33.27 -2.55
CA THR A 110 2.58 -34.40 -2.93
C THR A 110 3.43 -35.68 -3.03
N PRO A 111 3.06 -36.80 -2.36
CA PRO A 111 1.79 -37.06 -1.68
C PRO A 111 1.79 -36.63 -0.19
N GLY A 112 2.58 -35.63 0.18
CA GLY A 112 2.43 -35.06 1.51
C GLY A 112 2.88 -35.91 2.69
N ILE A 113 2.47 -35.49 3.89
CA ILE A 113 2.78 -36.20 5.14
C ILE A 113 1.86 -37.40 5.41
N ASP A 114 0.60 -37.33 4.98
CA ASP A 114 -0.38 -38.43 5.06
C ASP A 114 -0.23 -39.47 3.94
N ARG A 115 0.64 -39.20 2.97
CA ARG A 115 0.89 -40.05 1.78
C ARG A 115 -0.34 -40.16 0.87
N ASP A 116 -1.24 -39.18 0.91
CA ASP A 116 -2.30 -39.00 -0.08
C ASP A 116 -1.95 -37.85 -1.03
N ALA A 117 -2.20 -38.05 -2.32
CA ALA A 117 -1.96 -37.00 -3.32
C ALA A 117 -3.06 -35.94 -3.34
N ARG A 118 -4.22 -36.20 -2.70
CA ARG A 118 -5.35 -35.27 -2.66
C ARG A 118 -5.18 -34.21 -1.59
N ILE A 119 -5.47 -32.97 -1.98
CA ILE A 119 -5.51 -31.83 -1.07
C ILE A 119 -6.86 -31.85 -0.34
N THR A 120 -6.85 -31.63 0.97
CA THR A 120 -8.07 -31.48 1.75
C THR A 120 -8.55 -30.03 1.69
N VAL A 121 -9.81 -29.81 1.30
CA VAL A 121 -10.46 -28.50 1.34
C VAL A 121 -11.54 -28.53 2.41
N LEU A 122 -11.36 -27.79 3.51
CA LEU A 122 -12.36 -27.67 4.57
C LEU A 122 -13.19 -26.40 4.38
N ILE A 123 -14.47 -26.60 4.13
CA ILE A 123 -15.47 -25.53 4.08
C ILE A 123 -16.00 -25.30 5.50
N HIS A 124 -15.68 -24.13 6.08
CA HIS A 124 -16.19 -23.75 7.40
C HIS A 124 -16.47 -22.23 7.47
N PRO A 125 -17.31 -21.78 8.41
CA PRO A 125 -17.66 -20.37 8.51
C PRO A 125 -16.51 -19.57 9.13
N MET A 126 -16.06 -18.53 8.40
CA MET A 126 -15.01 -17.61 8.83
C MET A 126 -15.54 -16.17 8.84
N ARG A 127 -14.75 -15.26 9.42
CA ARG A 127 -15.03 -13.81 9.34
C ARG A 127 -15.20 -13.34 7.90
N GLU A 128 -15.99 -12.29 7.71
CA GLU A 128 -16.34 -11.74 6.39
C GLU A 128 -15.11 -11.21 5.63
N ASP A 129 -14.06 -10.78 6.30
CA ASP A 129 -12.84 -10.29 5.66
C ASP A 129 -11.87 -11.40 5.21
N VAL A 130 -12.16 -12.67 5.53
CA VAL A 130 -11.32 -13.83 5.19
C VAL A 130 -11.98 -14.62 4.05
N ARG A 131 -11.22 -14.93 2.99
CA ARG A 131 -11.72 -15.72 1.84
C ARG A 131 -11.35 -17.21 1.98
N GLY A 132 -10.15 -17.46 2.44
CA GLY A 132 -9.59 -18.74 2.80
C GLY A 132 -8.28 -18.52 3.56
N TYR A 133 -7.63 -19.60 3.93
CA TYR A 133 -6.24 -19.59 4.38
C TYR A 133 -5.62 -20.97 4.20
N VAL A 134 -4.29 -21.01 4.23
CA VAL A 134 -3.49 -22.22 4.45
C VAL A 134 -2.77 -22.09 5.78
N ASN A 135 -2.84 -23.13 6.61
CA ASN A 135 -2.01 -23.25 7.79
C ASN A 135 -0.86 -24.22 7.46
N THR A 136 0.33 -23.67 7.21
CA THR A 136 1.50 -24.47 6.80
C THR A 136 1.92 -25.51 7.84
N ALA A 137 1.55 -25.33 9.12
CA ALA A 137 1.80 -26.29 10.17
C ALA A 137 1.08 -27.63 9.98
N ASP A 138 0.01 -27.66 9.17
CA ASP A 138 -0.76 -28.88 8.88
C ASP A 138 0.02 -29.89 8.03
N GLY A 139 1.03 -29.45 7.27
CA GLY A 139 1.92 -30.33 6.51
C GLY A 139 2.99 -31.04 7.35
N PHE A 140 3.03 -30.82 8.68
CA PHE A 140 4.03 -31.38 9.60
C PHE A 140 3.43 -32.32 10.62
N SER A 141 4.25 -33.16 11.28
CA SER A 141 3.73 -34.15 12.22
C SER A 141 3.23 -33.48 13.50
N ARG A 142 2.20 -34.05 14.14
CA ARG A 142 1.75 -33.64 15.48
C ARG A 142 2.82 -33.73 16.56
N LEU A 143 3.89 -34.50 16.33
CA LEU A 143 5.06 -34.51 17.20
C LEU A 143 5.84 -33.18 17.14
N GLU A 144 5.80 -32.49 16.01
CA GLU A 144 6.44 -31.19 15.78
C GLU A 144 5.45 -30.04 16.06
N THR A 145 4.21 -30.20 15.58
CA THR A 145 3.15 -29.19 15.63
C THR A 145 1.87 -29.81 16.20
N ALA A 146 1.66 -29.71 17.51
CA ALA A 146 0.60 -30.42 18.24
C ALA A 146 -0.84 -30.23 17.69
N ARG A 147 -1.11 -29.13 16.97
CA ARG A 147 -2.42 -28.83 16.35
C ARG A 147 -2.44 -29.03 14.83
N SER A 148 -1.49 -29.77 14.29
CA SER A 148 -1.48 -30.13 12.87
C SER A 148 -2.61 -31.10 12.52
N ASN A 149 -3.21 -30.89 11.36
CA ASN A 149 -4.12 -31.84 10.73
C ASN A 149 -3.41 -32.95 9.93
N GLU A 150 -2.07 -32.90 9.86
CA GLU A 150 -1.17 -33.86 9.20
C GLU A 150 -1.59 -34.16 7.76
N ARG A 151 -1.82 -33.10 6.96
CA ARG A 151 -2.25 -33.15 5.56
C ARG A 151 -2.05 -31.81 4.85
N GLU A 152 -1.91 -31.85 3.54
CA GLU A 152 -1.95 -30.68 2.68
C GLU A 152 -3.39 -30.17 2.56
N MET A 153 -3.62 -28.94 3.02
CA MET A 153 -4.96 -28.48 3.33
C MET A 153 -5.18 -27.00 3.02
N ILE A 154 -6.36 -26.72 2.46
CA ILE A 154 -6.91 -25.39 2.26
C ILE A 154 -8.16 -25.24 3.13
N TYR A 155 -8.23 -24.16 3.88
CA TYR A 155 -9.44 -23.75 4.57
C TYR A 155 -10.17 -22.74 3.68
N PHE A 156 -11.44 -22.99 3.39
CA PHE A 156 -12.21 -22.14 2.49
C PHE A 156 -13.47 -21.62 3.19
N ASN A 157 -13.71 -20.32 3.10
CA ASN A 157 -14.84 -19.72 3.81
C ASN A 157 -16.16 -20.14 3.15
N GLY A 158 -17.04 -20.77 3.94
CA GLY A 158 -18.36 -21.21 3.49
C GLY A 158 -19.21 -20.10 2.86
N THR A 159 -19.04 -18.85 3.30
CA THR A 159 -19.75 -17.68 2.73
C THR A 159 -19.35 -17.39 1.28
N TYR A 160 -18.13 -17.72 0.88
CA TYR A 160 -17.58 -17.39 -0.44
C TYR A 160 -17.55 -18.57 -1.41
N VAL A 161 -17.99 -19.76 -0.98
CA VAL A 161 -17.93 -20.97 -1.81
C VAL A 161 -18.78 -20.87 -3.08
N THR A 162 -19.85 -20.07 -3.07
CA THR A 162 -20.72 -19.82 -4.24
C THR A 162 -20.42 -18.51 -4.97
N SER A 163 -19.37 -17.79 -4.56
CA SER A 163 -18.95 -16.54 -5.21
C SER A 163 -18.44 -16.79 -6.64
N SER A 164 -18.64 -15.83 -7.54
CA SER A 164 -18.00 -15.83 -8.86
C SER A 164 -16.47 -15.84 -8.78
N PHE A 165 -15.89 -15.35 -7.68
CA PHE A 165 -14.44 -15.37 -7.44
C PHE A 165 -13.93 -16.62 -6.72
N ALA A 166 -14.79 -17.61 -6.44
CA ALA A 166 -14.40 -18.78 -5.66
C ALA A 166 -13.22 -19.55 -6.28
N VAL A 167 -13.15 -19.68 -7.62
CA VAL A 167 -11.98 -20.27 -8.30
C VAL A 167 -10.72 -19.45 -8.07
N SER A 168 -10.82 -18.11 -8.13
CA SER A 168 -9.67 -17.23 -7.96
C SER A 168 -9.15 -17.26 -6.51
N TYR A 169 -10.05 -17.34 -5.52
CA TYR A 169 -9.65 -17.54 -4.12
C TYR A 169 -9.01 -18.92 -3.91
N LEU A 170 -9.56 -19.97 -4.50
CA LEU A 170 -8.97 -21.31 -4.40
C LEU A 170 -7.57 -21.36 -5.05
N ALA A 171 -7.38 -20.70 -6.21
CA ALA A 171 -6.07 -20.58 -6.86
C ALA A 171 -5.05 -19.83 -5.99
N HIS A 172 -5.48 -18.76 -5.33
CA HIS A 172 -4.68 -18.02 -4.36
C HIS A 172 -4.22 -18.94 -3.21
N GLU A 173 -5.16 -19.64 -2.56
CA GLU A 173 -4.79 -20.53 -1.44
C GLU A 173 -3.91 -21.71 -1.87
N PHE A 174 -4.15 -22.26 -3.06
CA PHE A 174 -3.31 -23.34 -3.59
C PHE A 174 -1.88 -22.88 -3.86
N MET A 175 -1.68 -21.62 -4.28
CA MET A 175 -0.34 -21.07 -4.47
C MET A 175 0.47 -21.07 -3.17
N HIS A 176 -0.15 -20.86 -2.01
CA HIS A 176 0.53 -20.96 -0.71
C HIS A 176 1.09 -22.37 -0.45
N LEU A 177 0.38 -23.44 -0.87
CA LEU A 177 0.88 -24.83 -0.77
C LEU A 177 2.06 -25.11 -1.71
N ILE A 178 2.00 -24.59 -2.95
CA ILE A 178 3.14 -24.66 -3.88
C ILE A 178 4.33 -23.93 -3.27
N TYR A 179 4.13 -22.69 -2.82
CA TYR A 179 5.16 -21.83 -2.27
C TYR A 179 5.83 -22.47 -1.04
N LEU A 180 5.05 -23.03 -0.12
CA LEU A 180 5.53 -23.79 1.03
C LEU A 180 6.50 -24.89 0.60
N ASN A 181 6.10 -25.71 -0.37
CA ASN A 181 6.95 -26.81 -0.82
C ASN A 181 8.21 -26.32 -1.51
N GLN A 182 8.07 -25.40 -2.46
CA GLN A 182 9.17 -24.93 -3.27
C GLN A 182 10.19 -24.13 -2.46
N LYS A 183 9.76 -23.13 -1.69
CA LYS A 183 10.68 -22.28 -0.94
C LYS A 183 11.11 -22.93 0.37
N GLN A 184 10.15 -23.32 1.21
CA GLN A 184 10.48 -23.70 2.57
C GLN A 184 10.95 -25.16 2.67
N ILE A 185 10.22 -26.12 2.08
CA ILE A 185 10.55 -27.55 2.22
C ILE A 185 11.77 -27.92 1.38
N LEU A 186 11.75 -27.62 0.08
CA LEU A 186 12.81 -28.04 -0.85
C LEU A 186 14.10 -27.23 -0.71
N ARG A 187 14.01 -25.96 -0.32
CA ARG A 187 15.17 -25.03 -0.31
C ARG A 187 15.53 -24.52 1.08
N GLY A 188 14.71 -24.75 2.10
CA GLY A 188 14.96 -24.24 3.46
C GLY A 188 14.85 -22.70 3.55
N VAL A 189 14.07 -22.08 2.68
CA VAL A 189 13.91 -20.63 2.59
C VAL A 189 12.55 -20.22 3.16
N ASP A 190 12.59 -19.55 4.31
CA ASP A 190 11.42 -18.89 4.92
C ASP A 190 11.33 -17.44 4.43
N ASP A 191 10.39 -17.14 3.51
CA ASP A 191 10.35 -15.88 2.77
C ASP A 191 9.46 -14.80 3.45
N ASP A 192 9.61 -13.54 3.05
CA ASP A 192 8.79 -12.45 3.60
C ASP A 192 7.33 -12.59 3.16
N ILE A 193 6.38 -12.32 4.07
CA ILE A 193 4.94 -12.54 3.82
C ILE A 193 4.45 -11.79 2.57
N TRP A 194 4.87 -10.53 2.37
CA TRP A 194 4.41 -9.71 1.24
C TRP A 194 4.68 -10.37 -0.12
N ILE A 195 5.82 -11.08 -0.27
CA ILE A 195 6.16 -11.71 -1.55
C ILE A 195 5.40 -13.02 -1.73
N GLN A 196 5.17 -13.79 -0.65
CA GLN A 196 4.31 -14.98 -0.69
C GLN A 196 2.92 -14.61 -1.19
N GLU A 197 2.37 -13.55 -0.63
CA GLU A 197 1.05 -13.02 -0.97
C GLU A 197 1.01 -12.41 -2.36
N ALA A 198 2.08 -11.74 -2.80
CA ALA A 198 2.20 -11.25 -4.17
C ALA A 198 2.13 -12.39 -5.21
N PHE A 199 2.77 -13.53 -4.94
CA PHE A 199 2.65 -14.72 -5.78
C PHE A 199 1.23 -15.31 -5.73
N SER A 200 0.61 -15.37 -4.55
CA SER A 200 -0.77 -15.85 -4.41
C SER A 200 -1.80 -14.94 -5.08
N GLU A 201 -1.54 -13.63 -5.14
CA GLU A 201 -2.34 -12.65 -5.91
C GLU A 201 -2.11 -12.73 -7.42
N LEU A 202 -0.92 -13.14 -7.85
CA LEU A 202 -0.62 -13.43 -9.25
C LEU A 202 -1.26 -14.74 -9.72
N ALA A 203 -1.39 -15.73 -8.83
CA ALA A 203 -1.91 -17.05 -9.15
C ALA A 203 -3.22 -17.05 -9.94
N PRO A 204 -4.28 -16.31 -9.56
CA PRO A 204 -5.51 -16.27 -10.34
C PRO A 204 -5.37 -15.60 -11.70
N LEU A 205 -4.31 -14.82 -11.96
CA LEU A 205 -4.04 -14.06 -13.19
C LEU A 205 -3.20 -14.81 -14.23
N VAL A 206 -2.83 -16.05 -13.93
CA VAL A 206 -1.99 -16.89 -14.80
C VAL A 206 -2.64 -18.25 -15.07
N THR A 207 -3.97 -18.32 -14.95
CA THR A 207 -4.75 -19.55 -15.12
C THR A 207 -5.38 -19.61 -16.51
N LYS A 208 -5.10 -20.68 -17.26
CA LYS A 208 -5.59 -20.79 -18.64
C LYS A 208 -7.12 -20.74 -18.73
N ASN A 209 -7.64 -20.27 -19.87
CA ASN A 209 -9.07 -20.26 -20.23
C ASN A 209 -9.97 -19.42 -19.30
N ARG A 210 -9.42 -18.40 -18.61
CA ARG A 210 -10.14 -17.59 -17.63
C ARG A 210 -9.91 -16.08 -17.79
N GLU A 211 -9.65 -15.64 -19.01
CA GLU A 211 -9.25 -14.25 -19.32
C GLU A 211 -10.26 -13.22 -18.77
N GLN A 212 -11.56 -13.49 -18.87
CA GLN A 212 -12.58 -12.58 -18.33
C GLN A 212 -12.52 -12.49 -16.80
N GLU A 213 -12.49 -13.63 -16.10
CA GLU A 213 -12.42 -13.68 -14.64
C GLU A 213 -11.10 -13.11 -14.10
N GLU A 214 -10.01 -13.26 -14.86
CA GLU A 214 -8.72 -12.64 -14.59
C GLU A 214 -8.83 -11.11 -14.61
N GLN A 215 -9.43 -10.54 -15.65
CA GLN A 215 -9.65 -9.08 -15.73
C GLN A 215 -10.58 -8.58 -14.63
N GLU A 216 -11.65 -9.31 -14.30
CA GLU A 216 -12.56 -8.93 -13.21
C GLU A 216 -11.87 -8.95 -11.84
N TYR A 217 -11.00 -9.95 -11.60
CA TYR A 217 -10.21 -10.06 -10.38
C TYR A 217 -9.17 -8.94 -10.28
N LEU A 218 -8.41 -8.71 -11.35
CA LEU A 218 -7.43 -7.62 -11.41
C LEU A 218 -8.10 -6.25 -11.24
N ALA A 219 -9.26 -6.03 -11.87
CA ALA A 219 -10.04 -4.80 -11.70
C ALA A 219 -10.51 -4.61 -10.26
N LYS A 220 -10.83 -5.69 -9.53
CA LYS A 220 -11.10 -5.62 -8.09
C LYS A 220 -9.87 -5.15 -7.32
N ARG A 221 -8.71 -5.76 -7.56
CA ARG A 221 -7.45 -5.40 -6.86
C ARG A 221 -6.97 -4.00 -7.20
N MET A 222 -7.18 -3.55 -8.43
CA MET A 222 -6.95 -2.15 -8.83
C MET A 222 -7.80 -1.18 -8.00
N ARG A 223 -9.08 -1.47 -7.74
CA ARG A 223 -9.92 -0.62 -6.88
C ARG A 223 -9.39 -0.58 -5.44
N ASP A 224 -8.91 -1.71 -4.93
CA ASP A 224 -8.28 -1.77 -3.62
C ASP A 224 -7.00 -0.90 -3.58
N PHE A 225 -6.16 -0.96 -4.62
CA PHE A 225 -4.94 -0.14 -4.78
C PHE A 225 -5.22 1.37 -4.80
N ILE A 226 -6.20 1.82 -5.60
CA ILE A 226 -6.51 3.26 -5.75
C ILE A 226 -6.94 3.91 -4.43
N THR A 227 -7.44 3.12 -3.47
CA THR A 227 -7.83 3.63 -2.15
C THR A 227 -6.63 4.23 -1.39
N ASN A 228 -5.45 3.64 -1.52
CA ASN A 228 -4.20 4.20 -0.99
C ASN A 228 -3.00 3.73 -1.83
N PRO A 229 -2.68 4.41 -2.94
CA PRO A 229 -1.57 4.01 -3.82
C PRO A 229 -0.20 4.23 -3.18
N ARG A 230 -0.14 4.90 -2.01
CA ARG A 230 1.09 5.17 -1.25
C ARG A 230 1.37 4.11 -0.18
N ASP A 231 0.56 3.05 -0.11
CA ASP A 231 0.86 1.94 0.79
C ASP A 231 2.17 1.26 0.41
N SER A 232 2.85 0.69 1.40
CA SER A 232 4.17 0.09 1.17
C SER A 232 3.99 -1.28 0.54
N LEU A 233 4.71 -1.54 -0.56
CA LEU A 233 4.72 -2.85 -1.20
C LEU A 233 5.17 -3.98 -0.25
N THR A 234 5.99 -3.64 0.75
CA THR A 234 6.67 -4.61 1.61
C THR A 234 6.11 -4.69 3.03
N GLU A 235 5.23 -3.78 3.44
CA GLU A 235 4.55 -3.86 4.73
C GLU A 235 3.31 -4.75 4.62
N TRP A 236 3.19 -5.75 5.50
CA TRP A 236 2.06 -6.67 5.43
C TRP A 236 1.14 -6.59 6.65
N ARG A 237 0.06 -5.81 6.55
CA ARG A 237 -0.95 -5.66 7.61
C ARG A 237 -2.19 -6.52 7.38
N ASN A 238 -2.18 -7.34 6.33
CA ASN A 238 -3.29 -8.18 5.91
C ASN A 238 -4.54 -7.36 5.59
N THR A 239 -4.37 -6.23 4.89
CA THR A 239 -5.47 -5.34 4.49
C THR A 239 -5.73 -5.43 2.98
N SER A 240 -6.95 -5.10 2.55
CA SER A 240 -7.28 -5.10 1.11
C SER A 240 -6.35 -4.22 0.28
N VAL A 241 -5.82 -3.14 0.85
CA VAL A 241 -4.86 -2.25 0.20
C VAL A 241 -3.52 -2.95 -0.04
N ASP A 242 -3.02 -3.72 0.93
CA ASP A 242 -1.76 -4.47 0.80
C ASP A 242 -1.84 -5.41 -0.41
N TYR A 243 -2.96 -6.16 -0.51
CA TYR A 243 -3.25 -7.02 -1.65
C TYR A 243 -3.31 -6.21 -2.96
N GLY A 244 -3.97 -5.07 -2.98
CA GLY A 244 -4.07 -4.22 -4.17
C GLY A 244 -2.70 -3.76 -4.70
N VAL A 245 -1.80 -3.34 -3.82
CA VAL A 245 -0.45 -2.89 -4.20
C VAL A 245 0.36 -4.02 -4.81
N VAL A 246 0.42 -5.19 -4.16
CA VAL A 246 1.19 -6.32 -4.68
C VAL A 246 0.62 -6.84 -6.00
N SER A 247 -0.71 -6.88 -6.17
CA SER A 247 -1.33 -7.31 -7.44
C SER A 247 -0.94 -6.40 -8.60
N VAL A 248 -1.04 -5.07 -8.42
CA VAL A 248 -0.71 -4.10 -9.47
C VAL A 248 0.79 -4.11 -9.78
N PHE A 249 1.64 -4.28 -8.76
CA PHE A 249 3.09 -4.39 -8.96
C PHE A 249 3.48 -5.70 -9.67
N PHE A 250 2.95 -6.85 -9.27
CA PHE A 250 3.27 -8.13 -9.91
C PHE A 250 2.70 -8.24 -11.33
N GLU A 251 1.56 -7.62 -11.59
CA GLU A 251 1.03 -7.44 -12.94
C GLU A 251 2.00 -6.63 -13.81
N TYR A 252 2.53 -5.52 -13.28
CA TYR A 252 3.58 -4.76 -13.97
C TYR A 252 4.83 -5.60 -14.25
N VAL A 253 5.30 -6.37 -13.27
CA VAL A 253 6.46 -7.26 -13.46
C VAL A 253 6.18 -8.31 -14.54
N ARG A 254 4.97 -8.89 -14.52
CA ARG A 254 4.51 -9.88 -15.51
C ARG A 254 4.53 -9.31 -16.91
N GLU A 255 3.97 -8.13 -17.13
CA GLU A 255 3.92 -7.51 -18.47
C GLU A 255 5.30 -7.09 -18.98
N GLN A 256 6.12 -6.49 -18.12
CA GLN A 256 7.35 -5.84 -18.56
C GLN A 256 8.57 -6.77 -18.62
N TYR A 257 8.62 -7.75 -17.70
CA TYR A 257 9.77 -8.66 -17.53
C TYR A 257 9.41 -10.12 -17.83
N GLY A 258 8.12 -10.44 -17.90
CA GLY A 258 7.62 -11.75 -18.27
C GLY A 258 7.51 -12.73 -17.10
N LEU A 259 6.64 -13.73 -17.27
CA LEU A 259 6.42 -14.78 -16.27
C LEU A 259 7.69 -15.55 -15.89
N LYS A 260 8.66 -15.66 -16.80
CA LYS A 260 9.89 -16.41 -16.53
C LYS A 260 10.71 -15.82 -15.38
N VAL A 261 10.72 -14.49 -15.23
CA VAL A 261 11.36 -13.82 -14.09
C VAL A 261 10.66 -14.20 -12.79
N LEU A 262 9.33 -14.21 -12.76
CA LEU A 262 8.56 -14.57 -11.58
C LEU A 262 8.76 -16.05 -11.21
N GLN A 263 8.79 -16.95 -12.19
CA GLN A 263 9.13 -18.36 -11.98
C GLN A 263 10.54 -18.55 -11.39
N ASP A 264 11.54 -17.83 -11.93
CA ASP A 264 12.91 -17.93 -11.46
C ASP A 264 13.10 -17.32 -10.07
N ALA A 265 12.30 -16.31 -9.71
CA ALA A 265 12.30 -15.69 -8.37
C ALA A 265 11.66 -16.61 -7.32
N GLU A 266 10.52 -17.25 -7.66
CA GLU A 266 9.88 -18.26 -6.82
C GLU A 266 10.85 -19.42 -6.56
N SER A 267 11.47 -19.94 -7.62
CA SER A 267 12.39 -21.07 -7.54
C SER A 267 13.79 -20.71 -7.01
N SER A 268 14.03 -19.45 -6.62
CA SER A 268 15.30 -18.95 -6.08
C SER A 268 15.55 -19.45 -4.64
N GLY A 269 16.82 -19.70 -4.31
CA GLY A 269 17.28 -19.94 -2.94
C GLY A 269 17.45 -18.65 -2.10
N LYS A 270 17.01 -17.50 -2.62
CA LYS A 270 17.03 -16.19 -1.96
C LYS A 270 15.63 -15.83 -1.42
N LYS A 271 15.59 -14.80 -0.59
CA LYS A 271 14.36 -14.25 0.03
C LYS A 271 14.03 -12.88 -0.57
N GLY A 272 12.75 -12.55 -0.60
CA GLY A 272 12.20 -11.23 -0.85
C GLY A 272 12.75 -10.60 -2.13
N ILE A 273 13.23 -9.36 -2.00
CA ILE A 273 13.74 -8.57 -3.12
C ILE A 273 15.01 -9.21 -3.74
N ASP A 274 15.82 -9.92 -2.94
CA ASP A 274 17.03 -10.58 -3.45
C ASP A 274 16.68 -11.70 -4.44
N ALA A 275 15.54 -12.39 -4.26
CA ALA A 275 15.05 -13.39 -5.20
C ALA A 275 14.64 -12.78 -6.55
N LEU A 276 13.96 -11.63 -6.52
CA LEU A 276 13.58 -10.90 -7.73
C LEU A 276 14.81 -10.36 -8.47
N ASN A 277 15.78 -9.79 -7.75
CA ASN A 277 17.04 -9.33 -8.34
C ASN A 277 17.82 -10.46 -9.01
N GLU A 278 17.94 -11.62 -8.34
CA GLU A 278 18.59 -12.79 -8.93
C GLU A 278 17.88 -13.23 -10.21
N ALA A 279 16.55 -13.27 -10.21
CA ALA A 279 15.76 -13.67 -11.36
C ALA A 279 15.86 -12.68 -12.54
N LEU A 280 15.87 -11.37 -12.28
CA LEU A 280 16.08 -10.33 -13.30
C LEU A 280 17.42 -10.55 -14.02
N VAL A 281 18.50 -10.69 -13.26
CA VAL A 281 19.85 -10.92 -13.80
C VAL A 281 19.90 -12.24 -14.58
N LYS A 282 19.33 -13.32 -14.02
CA LYS A 282 19.26 -14.63 -14.67
C LYS A 282 18.55 -14.59 -16.02
N ASN A 283 17.57 -13.70 -16.18
CA ASN A 283 16.80 -13.52 -17.41
C ASN A 283 17.35 -12.42 -18.34
N GLY A 284 18.57 -11.92 -18.07
CA GLY A 284 19.26 -10.99 -18.94
C GLY A 284 18.84 -9.52 -18.80
N PHE A 285 18.05 -9.19 -17.78
CA PHE A 285 17.72 -7.81 -17.46
C PHE A 285 18.87 -7.14 -16.70
N LYS A 286 19.04 -5.85 -16.94
CA LYS A 286 20.01 -5.01 -16.22
C LYS A 286 19.38 -4.23 -15.09
N ASP A 287 18.05 -4.10 -15.11
CA ASP A 287 17.26 -3.45 -14.09
C ASP A 287 17.43 -4.17 -12.75
N THR A 288 17.67 -3.40 -11.70
CA THR A 288 17.52 -3.84 -10.32
C THR A 288 16.05 -3.70 -9.90
N PHE A 289 15.66 -4.30 -8.78
CA PHE A 289 14.34 -4.09 -8.19
C PHE A 289 14.02 -2.61 -7.96
N ALA A 290 15.01 -1.79 -7.60
CA ALA A 290 14.83 -0.34 -7.46
C ALA A 290 14.54 0.34 -8.81
N ASP A 291 15.05 -0.17 -9.92
CA ASP A 291 14.73 0.30 -11.27
C ASP A 291 13.34 -0.16 -11.70
N VAL A 292 12.97 -1.42 -11.42
CA VAL A 292 11.61 -1.95 -11.61
C VAL A 292 10.59 -1.10 -10.87
N PHE A 293 10.81 -0.83 -9.58
CA PHE A 293 9.93 -0.04 -8.74
C PHE A 293 9.82 1.41 -9.22
N GLN A 294 10.94 2.02 -9.63
CA GLN A 294 10.95 3.35 -10.24
C GLN A 294 10.11 3.38 -11.52
N ASN A 295 10.33 2.43 -12.43
CA ASN A 295 9.63 2.38 -13.71
C ASN A 295 8.14 2.12 -13.50
N TRP A 296 7.77 1.30 -12.50
CA TRP A 296 6.39 1.09 -12.08
C TRP A 296 5.75 2.38 -11.56
N ALA A 297 6.43 3.12 -10.66
CA ALA A 297 5.91 4.40 -10.15
C ALA A 297 5.72 5.43 -11.27
N LEU A 298 6.63 5.47 -12.25
CA LEU A 298 6.52 6.29 -13.46
C LEU A 298 5.35 5.83 -14.35
N ALA A 299 5.20 4.53 -14.57
CA ALA A 299 4.11 3.95 -15.34
C ALA A 299 2.75 4.27 -14.73
N LEU A 300 2.63 4.24 -13.39
CA LEU A 300 1.41 4.60 -12.70
C LEU A 300 1.03 6.07 -12.81
N PHE A 301 2.00 6.97 -13.06
CA PHE A 301 1.71 8.38 -13.32
C PHE A 301 1.41 8.65 -14.79
N LEU A 302 2.28 8.16 -15.69
CA LEU A 302 2.20 8.40 -17.13
C LEU A 302 1.10 7.57 -17.79
N ASN A 303 1.14 6.26 -17.54
CA ASN A 303 0.43 5.18 -18.21
C ASN A 303 0.25 5.45 -19.71
N ASP A 304 1.38 5.54 -20.41
CA ASP A 304 1.46 5.90 -21.82
C ASP A 304 2.69 5.24 -22.47
N CYS A 305 2.44 4.29 -23.38
CA CYS A 305 3.49 3.50 -24.01
C CYS A 305 4.35 4.29 -25.01
N SER A 306 3.95 5.51 -25.39
CA SER A 306 4.73 6.37 -26.29
C SER A 306 6.07 6.82 -25.68
N TYR A 307 6.18 6.81 -24.35
CA TYR A 307 7.42 7.07 -23.61
C TYR A 307 8.35 5.86 -23.52
N GLY A 308 7.87 4.67 -23.90
CA GLY A 308 8.54 3.40 -23.73
C GLY A 308 7.60 2.38 -23.10
N LYS A 309 7.76 1.11 -23.48
CA LYS A 309 6.91 0.00 -23.01
C LYS A 309 6.84 -0.10 -21.48
N GLN A 310 7.94 0.24 -20.80
CA GLN A 310 8.06 0.17 -19.34
C GLN A 310 7.26 1.25 -18.60
N PHE A 311 6.64 2.22 -19.30
CA PHE A 311 5.88 3.32 -18.69
C PHE A 311 4.37 3.21 -18.94
N CYS A 312 3.88 2.03 -19.28
CA CYS A 312 2.45 1.75 -19.38
C CYS A 312 2.12 0.34 -18.90
N LEU A 313 0.83 0.13 -18.61
CA LEU A 313 0.22 -1.17 -18.41
C LEU A 313 -0.76 -1.43 -19.57
N THR A 314 -0.82 -2.67 -20.05
CA THR A 314 -1.61 -3.01 -21.25
C THR A 314 -2.86 -3.85 -20.98
N ALA A 315 -2.90 -4.56 -19.86
CA ALA A 315 -4.06 -5.32 -19.44
C ALA A 315 -5.29 -4.43 -19.29
N GLU A 316 -6.44 -4.90 -19.79
CA GLU A 316 -7.67 -4.12 -19.89
C GLU A 316 -8.09 -3.48 -18.56
N ALA A 317 -7.95 -4.22 -17.47
CA ALA A 317 -8.28 -3.77 -16.12
C ALA A 317 -7.44 -2.59 -15.63
N VAL A 318 -6.20 -2.40 -16.13
CA VAL A 318 -5.23 -1.41 -15.62
C VAL A 318 -4.69 -0.44 -16.69
N GLN A 319 -5.06 -0.60 -17.96
CA GLN A 319 -4.60 0.25 -19.07
C GLN A 319 -5.02 1.73 -18.94
N GLN A 320 -6.00 2.04 -18.08
CA GLN A 320 -6.43 3.41 -17.76
C GLN A 320 -6.03 3.86 -16.35
N LEU A 321 -5.30 3.03 -15.60
CA LEU A 321 -4.89 3.34 -14.24
C LEU A 321 -3.91 4.53 -14.24
N ARG A 322 -4.25 5.59 -13.51
CA ARG A 322 -3.34 6.71 -13.25
C ARG A 322 -3.42 7.16 -11.80
N VAL A 323 -2.27 7.36 -11.18
CA VAL A 323 -2.17 7.89 -9.81
C VAL A 323 -2.11 9.40 -9.86
N ALA A 324 -3.05 10.04 -9.17
CA ALA A 324 -3.08 11.50 -9.04
C ALA A 324 -1.99 11.99 -8.06
N PRO A 325 -1.12 12.93 -8.46
CA PRO A 325 -0.09 13.46 -7.58
C PRO A 325 -0.66 14.48 -6.59
N TYR A 326 -0.01 14.59 -5.42
CA TYR A 326 -0.21 15.73 -4.54
C TYR A 326 0.35 16.99 -5.19
N THR A 327 -0.54 17.92 -5.57
CA THR A 327 -0.17 19.07 -6.39
C THR A 327 0.01 20.32 -5.54
N SER A 328 1.16 20.97 -5.67
CA SER A 328 1.50 22.27 -5.10
C SER A 328 1.58 23.33 -6.20
N PHE A 329 0.97 24.49 -5.96
CA PHE A 329 0.96 25.60 -6.91
C PHE A 329 1.77 26.79 -6.36
N LEU A 330 2.73 27.26 -7.14
CA LEU A 330 3.57 28.41 -6.80
C LEU A 330 2.92 29.72 -7.28
N PRO A 331 2.97 30.81 -6.48
CA PRO A 331 2.46 32.12 -6.90
C PRO A 331 3.15 32.64 -8.17
N ALA A 332 2.41 33.29 -9.06
CA ALA A 332 2.92 33.76 -10.36
C ALA A 332 3.81 35.02 -10.29
N PHE A 333 3.89 35.69 -9.13
CA PHE A 333 4.58 36.96 -8.97
C PHE A 333 5.51 36.95 -7.76
N GLY A 334 6.66 37.63 -7.87
CA GLY A 334 7.68 37.72 -6.82
C GLY A 334 8.60 36.51 -6.75
N THR A 335 9.53 36.50 -5.81
CA THR A 335 10.32 35.30 -5.48
C THR A 335 9.41 34.27 -4.83
N SER A 336 9.12 33.19 -5.55
CA SER A 336 8.29 32.10 -5.04
C SER A 336 9.15 31.09 -4.30
N GLU A 337 8.91 30.97 -2.99
CA GLU A 337 9.51 29.96 -2.15
C GLU A 337 8.42 29.07 -1.55
N LEU A 338 8.62 27.76 -1.62
CA LEU A 338 7.73 26.77 -1.01
C LEU A 338 8.56 25.71 -0.30
N SER A 339 8.15 25.34 0.90
CA SER A 339 8.69 24.18 1.61
C SER A 339 7.59 23.18 1.90
N PHE A 340 7.96 21.90 1.91
CA PHE A 340 7.07 20.79 2.18
C PHE A 340 7.82 19.73 2.97
N SER A 341 7.12 19.05 3.88
CA SER A 341 7.64 17.90 4.61
C SER A 341 6.60 16.78 4.63
N SER A 342 7.08 15.54 4.59
CA SER A 342 6.23 14.37 4.69
C SER A 342 7.00 13.17 5.24
N GLN A 343 6.30 12.05 5.34
CA GLN A 343 6.85 10.76 5.69
C GLN A 343 6.57 9.75 4.59
N THR A 344 7.45 8.77 4.46
CA THR A 344 7.24 7.61 3.60
C THR A 344 7.84 6.36 4.22
N LYS A 345 7.47 5.19 3.70
CA LYS A 345 7.99 3.89 4.11
C LYS A 345 8.90 3.32 3.02
N GLU A 346 9.65 2.28 3.36
CA GLU A 346 10.40 1.50 2.37
C GLU A 346 9.43 1.01 1.29
N TRP A 347 9.83 1.14 0.01
CA TRP A 347 9.06 0.62 -1.13
C TRP A 347 7.59 1.12 -1.19
N ALA A 348 7.36 2.35 -0.74
CA ALA A 348 6.08 3.05 -0.90
C ALA A 348 6.14 4.04 -2.06
N GLY A 349 5.11 4.04 -2.90
CA GLY A 349 4.96 5.01 -3.97
C GLY A 349 4.62 6.39 -3.43
N ASN A 350 5.23 7.45 -3.98
CA ASN A 350 4.83 8.82 -3.69
C ASN A 350 4.79 9.59 -5.00
N TRP A 351 3.85 10.53 -5.14
CA TRP A 351 3.71 11.34 -6.35
C TRP A 351 3.40 12.78 -5.94
N TYR A 352 4.30 13.70 -6.28
CA TYR A 352 4.18 15.12 -6.01
C TYR A 352 4.29 15.90 -7.31
N LYS A 353 3.42 16.87 -7.55
CA LYS A 353 3.50 17.77 -8.71
C LYS A 353 3.67 19.21 -8.21
N ILE A 354 4.63 19.93 -8.77
CA ILE A 354 4.79 21.37 -8.58
C ILE A 354 4.56 22.07 -9.90
N SER A 355 3.70 23.08 -9.91
CA SER A 355 3.44 23.92 -11.08
C SER A 355 3.21 25.38 -10.69
N GLY A 356 3.13 26.28 -11.67
CA GLY A 356 2.96 27.73 -11.45
C GLY A 356 4.30 28.45 -11.30
N GLY A 357 4.34 29.55 -10.55
CA GLY A 357 5.57 30.31 -10.33
C GLY A 357 5.86 31.38 -11.39
N PRO A 358 6.74 32.35 -11.10
CA PRO A 358 7.28 33.25 -12.11
C PRO A 358 8.16 32.48 -13.10
N LYS A 359 8.32 33.02 -14.31
CA LYS A 359 9.29 32.51 -15.28
C LYS A 359 10.70 32.73 -14.77
N GLY A 360 11.53 31.69 -14.76
CA GLY A 360 12.84 31.81 -14.13
C GLY A 360 13.64 30.54 -14.04
N GLN A 361 14.72 30.62 -13.26
CA GLN A 361 15.48 29.46 -12.84
C GLN A 361 14.86 28.91 -11.56
N MET A 362 14.33 27.69 -11.61
CA MET A 362 13.88 26.99 -10.41
C MET A 362 15.05 26.21 -9.82
N GLU A 363 15.29 26.41 -8.52
CA GLU A 363 16.10 25.55 -7.69
C GLU A 363 15.17 24.72 -6.80
N PHE A 364 15.34 23.41 -6.85
CA PHE A 364 14.67 22.44 -6.01
C PHE A 364 15.70 21.77 -5.11
N VAL A 365 15.44 21.71 -3.82
CA VAL A 365 16.29 21.09 -2.81
C VAL A 365 15.50 19.97 -2.13
N PHE A 366 16.04 18.75 -2.17
CA PHE A 366 15.53 17.58 -1.46
C PHE A 366 16.38 17.31 -0.22
N ASP A 367 15.72 16.95 0.88
CA ASP A 367 16.39 16.53 2.11
C ASP A 367 15.68 15.30 2.68
N GLY A 368 16.34 14.15 2.62
CA GLY A 368 15.85 12.87 3.11
C GLY A 368 16.46 12.49 4.46
N ASN A 369 15.79 11.61 5.19
CA ASN A 369 16.36 10.99 6.39
C ASN A 369 17.66 10.22 6.06
N SER A 370 18.76 10.59 6.70
CA SER A 370 20.11 10.05 6.48
C SER A 370 20.33 8.59 6.88
N GLN A 371 19.35 7.95 7.54
CA GLN A 371 19.41 6.54 7.94
C GLN A 371 19.01 5.57 6.82
N VAL A 372 18.41 6.09 5.74
CA VAL A 372 17.92 5.28 4.62
C VAL A 372 18.40 5.87 3.30
N ARG A 373 18.19 5.14 2.20
CA ARG A 373 18.55 5.60 0.86
C ARG A 373 17.30 6.04 0.11
N PHE A 374 17.24 7.30 -0.29
CA PHE A 374 16.20 7.83 -1.15
C PHE A 374 16.63 7.73 -2.61
N LYS A 375 15.69 7.32 -3.46
CA LYS A 375 15.76 7.54 -4.90
C LYS A 375 14.67 8.55 -5.25
N VAL A 376 15.01 9.58 -6.03
CA VAL A 376 14.07 10.64 -6.40
C VAL A 376 13.99 10.76 -7.93
N PRO A 377 13.27 9.83 -8.59
CA PRO A 377 12.85 10.00 -9.98
C PRO A 377 11.96 11.24 -10.14
N TYR A 378 12.10 11.90 -11.28
CA TYR A 378 11.27 13.04 -11.63
C TYR A 378 10.91 13.09 -13.12
N LEU A 379 9.83 13.81 -13.41
CA LEU A 379 9.40 14.16 -14.76
C LEU A 379 9.28 15.69 -14.86
N LEU A 380 9.78 16.25 -15.94
CA LEU A 380 9.58 17.65 -16.31
C LEU A 380 8.52 17.72 -17.40
N GLU A 381 7.37 18.31 -17.08
CA GLU A 381 6.30 18.57 -18.05
C GLU A 381 6.71 19.74 -18.95
N LYS A 382 6.77 19.52 -20.26
CA LYS A 382 7.15 20.54 -21.25
C LYS A 382 5.97 21.43 -21.62
N ALA A 383 6.25 22.67 -21.99
CA ALA A 383 5.23 23.66 -22.37
C ALA A 383 4.41 23.31 -23.62
N SER A 384 4.90 22.40 -24.48
CA SER A 384 4.13 21.80 -25.57
C SER A 384 2.90 21.00 -25.10
N GLY A 385 2.79 20.74 -23.79
CA GLY A 385 1.70 19.99 -23.19
C GLY A 385 1.88 18.49 -23.42
N GLY A 386 1.57 17.69 -22.39
CA GLY A 386 1.53 16.22 -22.50
C GLY A 386 2.83 15.55 -22.94
N THR A 387 3.97 16.24 -22.81
CA THR A 387 5.33 15.79 -23.14
C THR A 387 6.20 15.86 -21.90
N TYR A 388 6.82 14.75 -21.52
CA TYR A 388 7.63 14.67 -20.29
C TYR A 388 9.09 14.32 -20.59
N GLU A 389 10.01 14.98 -19.88
CA GLU A 389 11.42 14.57 -19.80
C GLU A 389 11.69 13.90 -18.46
N GLN A 390 12.23 12.69 -18.48
CA GLN A 390 12.56 11.93 -17.27
C GLN A 390 13.97 12.23 -16.78
N GLY A 391 14.12 12.27 -15.45
CA GLY A 391 15.43 12.21 -14.80
C GLY A 391 15.37 11.51 -13.45
N VAL A 392 16.54 11.33 -12.84
CA VAL A 392 16.69 10.87 -11.47
C VAL A 392 17.61 11.86 -10.78
N MET A 393 17.17 12.41 -9.65
CA MET A 393 17.97 13.36 -8.90
C MET A 393 19.20 12.68 -8.32
N THR A 394 20.35 13.35 -8.40
CA THR A 394 21.54 12.91 -7.67
C THR A 394 21.37 13.29 -6.21
N ILE A 395 21.42 12.29 -5.33
CA ILE A 395 21.33 12.43 -3.87
C ILE A 395 22.69 12.07 -3.28
N ASP A 396 23.21 12.89 -2.38
CA ASP A 396 24.50 12.69 -1.73
C ASP A 396 24.45 11.67 -0.57
N SER A 397 25.59 11.43 0.09
CA SER A 397 25.65 10.51 1.22
C SER A 397 24.84 10.95 2.44
N SER A 398 24.54 12.25 2.55
CA SER A 398 23.71 12.84 3.61
C SER A 398 22.21 12.80 3.28
N GLN A 399 21.84 12.19 2.14
CA GLN A 399 20.47 12.17 1.61
C GLN A 399 19.94 13.54 1.17
N HIS A 400 20.86 14.44 0.81
CA HIS A 400 20.55 15.75 0.29
C HIS A 400 20.74 15.80 -1.24
N GLY A 401 19.90 16.54 -1.95
CA GLY A 401 20.00 16.69 -3.40
C GLY A 401 19.51 18.05 -3.88
N THR A 402 20.14 18.56 -4.93
CA THR A 402 19.73 19.82 -5.57
C THR A 402 19.50 19.59 -7.05
N LEU A 403 18.37 20.08 -7.55
CA LEU A 403 18.02 20.08 -8.96
C LEU A 403 17.75 21.50 -9.41
N VAL A 404 18.43 21.90 -10.48
CA VAL A 404 18.28 23.23 -11.07
C VAL A 404 17.60 23.08 -12.43
N ILE A 405 16.43 23.69 -12.58
CA ILE A 405 15.64 23.67 -13.81
C ILE A 405 15.68 25.07 -14.41
N PRO A 406 16.47 25.30 -15.48
CA PRO A 406 16.48 26.56 -16.17
C PRO A 406 15.15 26.77 -16.90
N ARG A 407 14.72 28.03 -17.04
CA ARG A 407 13.53 28.40 -17.84
C ARG A 407 12.25 27.69 -17.41
N PHE A 408 12.08 27.48 -16.10
CA PHE A 408 10.81 27.05 -15.51
C PHE A 408 9.75 28.13 -15.74
N GLY A 409 8.53 27.73 -16.08
CA GLY A 409 7.45 28.60 -16.54
C GLY A 409 7.52 28.99 -18.03
N ASP A 410 8.64 28.71 -18.71
CA ASP A 410 8.79 28.89 -20.16
C ASP A 410 8.80 27.55 -20.90
N ASP A 411 9.85 26.75 -20.74
CA ASP A 411 10.01 25.47 -21.44
C ASP A 411 9.45 24.30 -20.62
N VAL A 412 9.45 24.45 -19.30
CA VAL A 412 8.97 23.47 -18.33
C VAL A 412 7.85 24.09 -17.51
N THR A 413 6.68 23.46 -17.50
CA THR A 413 5.47 23.98 -16.83
C THR A 413 5.21 23.31 -15.48
N ALA A 414 5.76 22.11 -15.26
CA ALA A 414 5.66 21.41 -13.99
C ALA A 414 6.85 20.47 -13.74
N LEU A 415 7.15 20.26 -12.45
CA LEU A 415 8.04 19.24 -11.93
C LEU A 415 7.20 18.18 -11.20
N ILE A 416 7.30 16.93 -11.59
CA ILE A 416 6.67 15.80 -10.92
C ILE A 416 7.76 14.95 -10.27
N LEU A 417 7.65 14.67 -8.97
CA LEU A 417 8.63 13.92 -8.19
C LEU A 417 7.98 12.65 -7.65
N MET A 418 8.74 11.55 -7.68
CA MET A 418 8.31 10.26 -7.14
C MET A 418 9.33 9.71 -6.13
N PRO A 419 9.63 10.43 -5.04
CA PRO A 419 10.61 9.96 -4.08
C PRO A 419 10.15 8.64 -3.46
N PHE A 420 11.07 7.70 -3.28
CA PHE A 420 10.83 6.48 -2.52
C PHE A 420 12.08 6.08 -1.77
N VAL A 421 11.90 5.28 -0.72
CA VAL A 421 13.01 4.75 0.07
C VAL A 421 13.39 3.38 -0.49
N GLU A 422 14.61 3.30 -1.02
CA GLU A 422 15.33 2.06 -1.26
C GLU A 422 15.82 1.54 0.10
N GLY A 423 15.16 0.50 0.58
CA GLY A 423 15.32 0.03 1.94
C GLY A 423 16.07 -1.29 2.06
N ARG A 424 15.71 -2.04 3.10
CA ARG A 424 16.01 -3.46 3.26
C ARG A 424 15.51 -4.26 2.06
N ASN A 425 16.12 -5.41 1.84
CA ASN A 425 15.69 -6.36 0.80
C ASN A 425 14.90 -7.55 1.38
N THR A 426 15.00 -7.77 2.69
CA THR A 426 14.39 -8.90 3.42
C THR A 426 14.03 -8.51 4.86
N GLY A 427 13.27 -9.37 5.55
CA GLY A 427 12.96 -9.22 6.97
C GLY A 427 11.86 -8.18 7.21
N PHE A 428 10.92 -8.12 6.27
CA PHE A 428 9.76 -7.26 6.41
C PHE A 428 8.71 -7.94 7.30
N ASN A 429 7.98 -7.12 8.05
CA ASN A 429 6.98 -7.58 8.98
C ASN A 429 5.72 -6.71 8.84
N SER A 430 4.77 -6.87 9.76
CA SER A 430 3.50 -6.15 9.72
C SER A 430 3.59 -4.66 10.02
N THR A 431 4.75 -4.11 10.39
CA THR A 431 4.91 -2.69 10.67
C THR A 431 6.30 -2.21 10.31
N THR A 432 6.41 -1.45 9.22
CA THR A 432 7.67 -0.86 8.79
C THR A 432 7.79 0.59 9.30
N PRO A 433 9.00 1.03 9.69
CA PRO A 433 9.23 2.41 10.10
C PRO A 433 8.93 3.41 8.99
N SER A 434 8.43 4.59 9.39
CA SER A 434 8.29 5.73 8.49
C SER A 434 9.51 6.64 8.60
N TYR A 435 9.97 7.16 7.47
CA TYR A 435 11.11 8.05 7.33
C TYR A 435 10.66 9.41 6.82
N PHE A 436 11.13 10.47 7.47
CA PHE A 436 10.86 11.83 7.05
C PHE A 436 11.67 12.19 5.80
N PHE A 437 11.08 13.04 4.97
CA PHE A 437 11.79 13.81 3.97
C PHE A 437 11.12 15.17 3.83
N SER A 438 11.87 16.12 3.30
CA SER A 438 11.37 17.44 2.96
C SER A 438 11.92 17.88 1.61
N TRP A 439 11.26 18.86 1.03
CA TRP A 439 11.82 19.58 -0.09
C TRP A 439 11.47 21.06 -0.01
N ARG A 440 12.33 21.86 -0.63
CA ARG A 440 12.18 23.30 -0.75
C ARG A 440 12.38 23.69 -2.21
N ILE A 441 11.65 24.71 -2.63
CA ILE A 441 11.73 25.28 -3.97
C ILE A 441 11.95 26.76 -3.85
N SER A 442 12.83 27.29 -4.68
CA SER A 442 12.98 28.73 -4.90
C SER A 442 13.07 29.01 -6.38
N ILE A 443 12.28 29.96 -6.88
CA ILE A 443 12.41 30.45 -8.25
C ILE A 443 13.02 31.84 -8.22
N VAL A 444 14.17 31.99 -8.89
CA VAL A 444 14.76 33.29 -9.21
C VAL A 444 14.14 33.74 -10.53
N PRO A 445 13.33 34.81 -10.54
CA PRO A 445 12.70 35.30 -11.77
C PRO A 445 13.76 35.66 -12.80
N SER A 446 13.55 35.28 -14.07
CA SER A 446 14.35 35.78 -15.17
C SER A 446 14.18 37.31 -15.22
N ALA A 447 15.27 38.06 -15.14
CA ALA A 447 15.23 39.50 -15.38
C ALA A 447 14.67 39.71 -16.79
N THR A 448 13.45 40.24 -16.90
CA THR A 448 12.87 40.58 -18.20
C THR A 448 13.75 41.64 -18.84
N GLN A 449 14.38 41.32 -19.97
CA GLN A 449 14.78 42.31 -20.96
C GLN A 449 13.52 42.84 -21.67
N ASP A 450 12.58 43.40 -20.90
CA ASP A 450 11.55 44.27 -21.44
C ASP A 450 11.94 45.68 -21.01
N SER A 451 12.27 46.50 -22.00
CA SER A 451 12.51 47.93 -21.90
C SER A 451 11.22 48.68 -21.57
N GLY A 452 10.60 48.39 -20.43
CA GLY A 452 9.53 49.18 -19.83
C GLY A 452 10.14 50.15 -18.83
N THR A 453 10.04 51.45 -19.08
CA THR A 453 10.52 52.47 -18.14
C THR A 453 9.76 52.34 -16.81
N ALA A 454 10.35 52.83 -15.71
CA ALA A 454 9.72 52.84 -14.37
C ALA A 454 8.32 53.49 -14.36
N GLU A 455 8.02 54.30 -15.37
CA GLU A 455 6.74 54.97 -15.59
C GLU A 455 5.63 53.99 -16.04
N ASP A 456 5.98 52.99 -16.86
CA ASP A 456 5.03 52.00 -17.37
C ASP A 456 4.71 50.93 -16.32
N LEU A 457 5.69 50.59 -15.49
CA LEU A 457 5.47 49.75 -14.30
C LEU A 457 4.54 50.44 -13.29
N ASN A 458 4.70 51.75 -13.11
CA ASN A 458 3.82 52.53 -12.23
C ASN A 458 2.40 52.63 -12.80
N SER A 459 2.24 52.71 -14.11
CA SER A 459 0.93 52.71 -14.79
C SER A 459 0.19 51.39 -14.57
N GLN A 460 0.90 50.25 -14.67
CA GLN A 460 0.34 48.92 -14.39
C GLN A 460 0.01 48.71 -12.90
N ILE A 461 0.85 49.20 -11.99
CA ILE A 461 0.58 49.16 -10.53
C ILE A 461 -0.72 49.92 -10.22
N GLN A 462 -0.91 51.11 -10.79
CA GLN A 462 -2.13 51.88 -10.58
C GLN A 462 -3.37 51.20 -11.17
N SER A 463 -3.24 50.57 -12.34
CA SER A 463 -4.31 49.77 -12.95
C SER A 463 -4.71 48.58 -12.08
N LEU A 464 -3.73 47.82 -11.57
CA LEU A 464 -3.97 46.68 -10.69
C LEU A 464 -4.56 47.08 -9.34
N LEU A 465 -4.09 48.18 -8.75
CA LEU A 465 -4.68 48.74 -7.52
C LEU A 465 -6.14 49.14 -7.71
N SER A 466 -6.49 49.71 -8.88
CA SER A 466 -7.88 50.04 -9.21
C SER A 466 -8.76 48.81 -9.38
N GLN A 467 -8.23 47.71 -9.96
CA GLN A 467 -8.94 46.44 -10.05
C GLN A 467 -9.15 45.79 -8.69
N ILE A 468 -8.14 45.82 -7.80
CA ILE A 468 -8.26 45.32 -6.42
C ILE A 468 -9.33 46.10 -5.66
N ALA A 469 -9.38 47.43 -5.80
CA ALA A 469 -10.41 48.25 -5.17
C ALA A 469 -11.82 47.88 -5.67
N ARG A 470 -11.98 47.63 -6.97
CA ARG A 470 -13.26 47.25 -7.58
C ARG A 470 -13.72 45.84 -7.16
N LEU A 471 -12.81 44.88 -7.11
CA LEU A 471 -13.10 43.53 -6.64
C LEU A 471 -13.46 43.51 -5.15
N ARG A 472 -12.78 44.34 -4.33
CA ARG A 472 -13.13 44.52 -2.92
C ARG A 472 -14.53 45.12 -2.74
N SER A 473 -14.94 46.08 -3.58
CA SER A 473 -16.29 46.63 -3.51
C SER A 473 -17.35 45.63 -3.96
N GLN A 474 -17.04 44.78 -4.95
CA GLN A 474 -17.92 43.69 -5.39
C GLN A 474 -18.07 42.61 -4.30
N LEU A 475 -16.98 42.25 -3.62
CA LEU A 475 -17.01 41.34 -2.47
C LEU A 475 -17.84 41.90 -1.30
N ALA A 476 -17.70 43.19 -0.99
CA ALA A 476 -18.50 43.84 0.05
C ALA A 476 -20.00 43.86 -0.30
N ALA A 477 -20.36 44.11 -1.56
CA ALA A 477 -21.74 44.07 -2.03
C ALA A 477 -22.33 42.65 -1.98
N LEU A 478 -21.56 41.63 -2.37
CA LEU A 478 -21.94 40.21 -2.27
C LEU A 478 -22.12 39.74 -0.82
N GLN A 479 -21.29 40.25 0.10
CA GLN A 479 -21.39 39.93 1.53
C GLN A 479 -22.61 40.57 2.20
N SER A 480 -23.05 41.74 1.74
CA SER A 480 -24.26 42.41 2.26
C SER A 480 -25.60 41.76 1.83
N GLY A 481 -25.57 40.83 0.88
CA GLY A 481 -26.74 40.08 0.39
C GLY A 481 -26.90 38.67 0.97
N LEU A 482 -25.99 38.23 1.84
CA LEU A 482 -26.07 36.92 2.50
C LEU A 482 -26.85 37.04 3.81
N PRO A 483 -27.85 36.17 4.09
CA PRO A 483 -28.55 36.19 5.36
C PRO A 483 -27.57 35.95 6.51
N ALA A 484 -27.64 36.80 7.54
CA ALA A 484 -26.82 36.68 8.74
C ALA A 484 -26.98 35.30 9.38
N PRO A 485 -25.89 34.59 9.73
CA PRO A 485 -25.99 33.36 10.50
C PRO A 485 -26.59 33.67 11.87
N ALA A 486 -27.70 33.00 12.18
CA ALA A 486 -28.32 33.04 13.49
C ALA A 486 -27.37 32.46 14.55
N GLY A 487 -27.17 33.21 15.64
CA GLY A 487 -26.53 32.73 16.86
C GLY A 487 -25.32 33.56 17.28
N GLN A 488 -25.52 34.53 18.18
CA GLN A 488 -24.44 35.03 19.02
C GLN A 488 -23.91 33.86 19.86
N VAL A 489 -22.75 33.31 19.48
CA VAL A 489 -22.04 32.30 20.27
C VAL A 489 -21.32 33.03 21.39
N SER A 490 -21.72 32.78 22.64
CA SER A 490 -21.02 33.25 23.83
C SER A 490 -19.73 32.43 24.00
N CYS A 491 -18.59 32.99 23.61
CA CYS A 491 -17.27 32.37 23.78
C CYS A 491 -16.76 32.61 25.21
N GLN A 492 -17.08 31.71 26.15
CA GLN A 492 -16.66 31.83 27.56
C GLN A 492 -15.40 31.02 27.89
N SER A 493 -15.17 29.86 27.25
CA SER A 493 -13.96 29.05 27.42
C SER A 493 -13.83 27.97 26.33
N LEU A 494 -12.61 27.55 26.01
CA LEU A 494 -12.31 26.36 25.24
C LEU A 494 -12.14 25.17 26.18
N GLN A 495 -12.94 24.11 25.99
CA GLN A 495 -12.95 22.93 26.85
C GLN A 495 -12.28 21.72 26.21
N ASN A 496 -12.39 21.57 24.88
CA ASN A 496 -11.91 20.39 24.17
C ASN A 496 -10.59 20.64 23.44
N ASN A 497 -9.79 19.58 23.26
CA ASN A 497 -8.61 19.66 22.40
C ASN A 497 -9.09 19.95 20.96
N LEU A 498 -8.52 20.98 20.32
CA LEU A 498 -8.85 21.33 18.94
C LEU A 498 -7.67 21.03 18.02
N PHE A 499 -7.96 20.49 16.85
CA PHE A 499 -6.92 20.04 15.92
C PHE A 499 -7.38 20.17 14.47
N PHE A 500 -6.41 20.12 13.56
CA PHE A 500 -6.63 20.20 12.13
C PHE A 500 -7.65 19.15 11.64
N GLY A 501 -8.57 19.58 10.78
CA GLY A 501 -9.59 18.72 10.18
C GLY A 501 -10.95 18.75 10.89
N MET A 502 -11.07 19.39 12.06
CA MET A 502 -12.37 19.64 12.68
C MET A 502 -13.23 20.54 11.78
N LYS A 503 -14.51 20.20 11.63
CA LYS A 503 -15.47 20.93 10.80
C LYS A 503 -16.68 21.34 11.61
N ASP A 504 -17.28 22.47 11.23
CA ASP A 504 -18.53 23.01 11.79
C ASP A 504 -18.56 23.06 13.34
N SER A 505 -17.43 23.41 13.96
CA SER A 505 -17.31 23.44 15.42
C SER A 505 -17.44 24.86 15.97
N ASN A 506 -18.33 25.04 16.95
CA ASN A 506 -18.47 26.30 17.68
C ASN A 506 -17.23 26.66 18.50
N GLU A 507 -16.51 25.65 19.04
CA GLU A 507 -15.23 25.91 19.72
C GLU A 507 -14.15 26.36 18.73
N VAL A 508 -14.17 25.84 17.49
CA VAL A 508 -13.26 26.32 16.44
C VAL A 508 -13.61 27.75 16.02
N ARG A 509 -14.91 28.13 15.99
CA ARG A 509 -15.31 29.53 15.76
C ARG A 509 -14.76 30.44 16.85
N CYS A 510 -14.86 30.03 18.12
CA CYS A 510 -14.29 30.79 19.24
C CYS A 510 -12.76 30.88 19.15
N LEU A 511 -12.08 29.78 18.83
CA LEU A 511 -10.63 29.77 18.60
C LEU A 511 -10.24 30.77 17.49
N GLN A 512 -10.92 30.73 16.35
CA GLN A 512 -10.65 31.62 15.22
C GLN A 512 -10.84 33.10 15.57
N GLN A 513 -11.90 33.44 16.32
CA GLN A 513 -12.11 34.80 16.83
C GLN A 513 -10.94 35.25 17.73
N GLN A 514 -10.49 34.39 18.65
CA GLN A 514 -9.39 34.73 19.56
C GLN A 514 -8.04 34.86 18.86
N LEU A 515 -7.73 33.97 17.93
CA LEU A 515 -6.48 34.06 17.16
C LEU A 515 -6.44 35.34 16.32
N LYS A 516 -7.61 35.82 15.88
CA LYS A 516 -7.76 37.11 15.19
C LYS A 516 -7.50 38.28 16.13
N GLU A 517 -8.09 38.29 17.31
CA GLU A 517 -7.86 39.31 18.35
C GLU A 517 -6.40 39.35 18.83
N ALA A 518 -5.76 38.18 18.92
CA ALA A 518 -4.34 38.07 19.26
C ALA A 518 -3.38 38.51 18.13
N ALA A 519 -3.92 38.97 16.99
CA ALA A 519 -3.21 39.41 15.80
C ALA A 519 -2.27 38.36 15.19
N VAL A 520 -2.59 37.07 15.37
CA VAL A 520 -1.84 35.92 14.80
C VAL A 520 -2.61 35.21 13.68
N TYR A 521 -3.82 35.69 13.38
CA TYR A 521 -4.68 35.19 12.30
C TYR A 521 -5.10 36.31 11.33
N PRO A 522 -4.15 36.81 10.51
CA PRO A 522 -4.40 37.94 9.60
C PRO A 522 -5.50 37.67 8.57
N GLU A 523 -5.73 36.40 8.23
CA GLU A 523 -6.78 35.98 7.31
C GLU A 523 -8.18 36.14 7.93
N GLY A 524 -8.29 36.03 9.26
CA GLY A 524 -9.46 36.47 10.03
C GLY A 524 -10.80 35.78 9.73
N PHE A 525 -10.77 34.63 9.03
CA PHE A 525 -11.97 33.86 8.68
C PHE A 525 -12.47 33.00 9.83
N ILE A 526 -13.73 33.21 10.22
CA ILE A 526 -14.40 32.49 11.31
C ILE A 526 -15.45 31.57 10.68
N THR A 527 -15.05 30.34 10.41
CA THR A 527 -15.85 29.35 9.66
C THR A 527 -16.32 28.20 10.55
N GLY A 528 -15.64 27.97 11.68
CA GLY A 528 -15.81 26.75 12.49
C GLY A 528 -15.06 25.54 11.93
N ASN A 529 -14.31 25.71 10.84
CA ASN A 529 -13.49 24.67 10.24
C ASN A 529 -12.02 24.92 10.59
N PHE A 530 -11.40 23.96 11.27
CA PHE A 530 -9.98 24.00 11.62
C PHE A 530 -9.16 23.55 10.42
N GLY A 531 -9.03 24.45 9.45
CA GLY A 531 -8.24 24.26 8.24
C GLY A 531 -6.82 24.83 8.35
N GLN A 532 -6.13 24.93 7.20
CA GLN A 532 -4.72 25.31 7.15
C GLN A 532 -4.45 26.71 7.72
N LEU A 533 -5.35 27.66 7.48
CA LEU A 533 -5.19 29.03 7.98
C LEU A 533 -5.34 29.09 9.52
N THR A 534 -6.26 28.30 10.08
CA THR A 534 -6.43 28.17 11.53
C THR A 534 -5.24 27.45 12.15
N LEU A 535 -4.71 26.41 11.50
CA LEU A 535 -3.49 25.72 11.92
C LEU A 535 -2.29 26.65 11.98
N ALA A 536 -2.04 27.40 10.91
CA ALA A 536 -0.97 28.40 10.87
C ALA A 536 -1.13 29.46 11.97
N ALA A 537 -2.36 29.91 12.21
CA ALA A 537 -2.64 30.86 13.29
C ALA A 537 -2.40 30.27 14.69
N VAL A 538 -2.72 29.00 14.93
CA VAL A 538 -2.41 28.32 16.19
C VAL A 538 -0.90 28.16 16.37
N ILE A 539 -0.14 27.82 15.32
CA ILE A 539 1.32 27.75 15.39
C ILE A 539 1.91 29.10 15.79
N ARG A 540 1.50 30.18 15.09
CA ARG A 540 1.92 31.55 15.42
C ARG A 540 1.57 31.94 16.87
N PHE A 541 0.40 31.54 17.35
CA PHE A 541 0.00 31.75 18.74
C PHE A 541 0.92 31.01 19.73
N GLN A 542 1.20 29.74 19.47
CA GLN A 542 2.03 28.90 20.33
C GLN A 542 3.47 29.40 20.40
N GLU A 543 4.02 29.85 19.28
CA GLU A 543 5.36 30.45 19.22
C GLU A 543 5.41 31.80 19.94
N LYS A 544 4.37 32.62 19.78
CA LYS A 544 4.22 33.91 20.50
C LYS A 544 4.21 33.73 22.02
N TYR A 545 3.64 32.63 22.53
CA TYR A 545 3.61 32.30 23.96
C TYR A 545 4.46 31.06 24.29
N SER A 546 5.58 30.89 23.58
CA SER A 546 6.43 29.69 23.64
C SER A 546 6.93 29.33 25.03
N ALA A 547 7.25 30.32 25.87
CA ALA A 547 7.70 30.09 27.25
C ALA A 547 6.63 29.42 28.13
N GLU A 548 5.35 29.67 27.86
CA GLU A 548 4.22 29.17 28.67
C GLU A 548 3.58 27.92 28.05
N ILE A 549 3.68 27.76 26.73
CA ILE A 549 3.01 26.67 26.00
C ILE A 549 4.00 25.57 25.59
N LEU A 550 5.17 25.94 25.06
CA LEU A 550 6.09 25.00 24.39
C LEU A 550 7.21 24.54 25.33
N ALA A 551 7.85 25.47 26.04
CA ALA A 551 8.99 25.16 26.92
C ALA A 551 8.67 24.15 28.03
N PRO A 552 7.50 24.19 28.73
CA PRO A 552 7.15 23.20 29.75
C PRO A 552 6.95 21.78 29.18
N LEU A 553 6.73 21.67 27.86
CA LEU A 553 6.53 20.41 27.15
C LEU A 553 7.80 19.94 26.43
N GLY A 554 8.92 20.66 26.57
CA GLY A 554 10.16 20.37 25.84
C GLY A 554 10.09 20.63 24.34
N LEU A 555 9.13 21.44 23.88
CA LEU A 555 8.92 21.77 22.47
C LEU A 555 9.62 23.07 22.11
N THR A 556 10.22 23.12 20.92
CA THR A 556 10.92 24.31 20.40
C THR A 556 10.15 25.03 19.28
N GLN A 557 9.06 24.43 18.78
CA GLN A 557 8.23 24.98 17.70
C GLN A 557 6.74 24.71 17.94
N GLY A 558 5.87 25.54 17.36
CA GLY A 558 4.42 25.38 17.44
C GLY A 558 3.97 24.10 16.73
N THR A 559 3.05 23.35 17.36
CA THR A 559 2.52 22.08 16.84
C THR A 559 1.24 22.26 16.05
N GLY A 560 0.56 23.40 16.21
CA GLY A 560 -0.76 23.63 15.63
C GLY A 560 -1.89 22.86 16.31
N TYR A 561 -1.57 22.08 17.36
CA TYR A 561 -2.53 21.34 18.17
C TYR A 561 -2.94 22.16 19.41
N VAL A 562 -4.23 22.44 19.56
CA VAL A 562 -4.75 23.18 20.72
C VAL A 562 -4.95 22.22 21.90
N GLY A 563 -3.83 21.85 22.51
CA GLY A 563 -3.77 20.99 23.69
C GLY A 563 -4.04 21.74 25.01
N PRO A 564 -3.93 21.06 26.17
CA PRO A 564 -4.21 21.65 27.48
C PRO A 564 -3.44 22.96 27.77
N ALA A 565 -2.15 23.04 27.42
CA ALA A 565 -1.33 24.24 27.62
C ALA A 565 -1.79 25.41 26.73
N THR A 566 -2.07 25.15 25.45
CA THR A 566 -2.58 26.18 24.52
C THR A 566 -3.97 26.66 24.92
N ARG A 567 -4.86 25.75 25.34
CA ARG A 567 -6.17 26.14 25.89
C ARG A 567 -6.05 26.94 27.16
N ALA A 568 -5.18 26.56 28.09
CA ALA A 568 -4.98 27.30 29.33
C ALA A 568 -4.60 28.75 29.04
N LYS A 569 -3.68 28.97 28.07
CA LYS A 569 -3.28 30.31 27.66
C LYS A 569 -4.40 31.08 26.94
N LEU A 570 -5.10 30.45 26.00
CA LEU A 570 -6.25 31.07 25.32
C LEU A 570 -7.37 31.41 26.33
N ASN A 571 -7.61 30.55 27.31
CA ASN A 571 -8.62 30.76 28.33
C ASN A 571 -8.27 31.88 29.31
N GLN A 572 -6.98 32.07 29.61
CA GLN A 572 -6.50 33.21 30.38
C GLN A 572 -6.79 34.54 29.66
N LEU A 573 -6.68 34.55 28.33
CA LEU A 573 -6.94 35.73 27.50
C LEU A 573 -8.44 36.03 27.34
N PHE A 574 -9.35 35.08 27.59
CA PHE A 574 -10.81 35.33 27.56
C PHE A 574 -11.32 36.27 28.67
N VAL A 575 -10.57 36.46 29.76
CA VAL A 575 -11.04 37.12 31.00
C VAL A 575 -10.45 38.53 31.19
N GLN A 576 -9.70 39.06 30.21
CA GLN A 576 -9.11 40.40 30.25
C GLN A 576 -9.88 41.43 29.41
#